data_AF-A0A9E3DSP8-F1
#
_entry.id   AF-A0A9E3DSP8-F1
#
_cell.length_a   1.000
_cell.length_b   1.000
_cell.length_c   1.000
_cell.angle_alpha   90.00
_cell.angle_beta   90.00
_cell.angle_gamma   90.00
#
_symmetry.space_group_name_H-M   'P 1'
#
loop_
_entity.id
_entity.type
_entity.pdbx_description
1 polymer ?
#
loop_
_entity_poly.entity_id
_entity_poly.type
_entity_poly.pdbx_seq_one_letter_code
_entity_poly.pdbx_strand_id
1 'polypeptide(L)'
;MSARQLIARVRVRRGGGRARKLRGLIELLSPYRWRVATMFAALLLATGSALAPAPLAKLAIDDGIQRHDVSALDWIVAAFLASALVYGLATYAQTYLVGWVGQRALQDLRLRLFSHLQALSIGFYSRGRAGVIISRITNDVEALDQLVSDGIATLFQSGLMLIGVVGL
;
A
#
# COMPACT_ATOMS: atom_id res chain seq x y z
N MET A 1 -1.17 44.47 21.78
CA MET A 1 -0.77 43.06 21.52
C MET A 1 -0.10 43.03 20.15
N SER A 2 1.22 42.79 20.08
CA SER A 2 2.01 43.05 18.86
C SER A 2 1.87 41.93 17.82
N ALA A 3 1.86 42.28 16.53
CA ALA A 3 1.71 41.35 15.40
C ALA A 3 2.73 40.19 15.41
N ARG A 4 3.89 40.36 16.06
CA ARG A 4 4.90 39.31 16.26
C ARG A 4 4.42 38.17 17.16
N GLN A 5 3.57 38.44 18.15
CA GLN A 5 3.00 37.41 19.05
C GLN A 5 1.93 36.57 18.35
N LEU A 6 1.23 37.13 17.36
CA LEU A 6 0.23 36.43 16.54
C LEU A 6 0.90 35.44 15.57
N ILE A 7 1.99 35.84 14.91
CA ILE A 7 2.75 34.98 13.98
C ILE A 7 3.41 33.81 14.72
N ALA A 8 3.92 34.05 15.94
CA ALA A 8 4.49 32.99 16.78
C ALA A 8 3.46 31.93 17.18
N ARG A 9 2.22 32.31 17.52
CA ARG A 9 1.14 31.36 17.85
C ARG A 9 0.65 30.54 16.65
N VAL A 10 0.69 31.10 15.44
CA VAL A 10 0.33 30.37 14.20
C VAL A 10 1.38 29.32 13.82
N ARG A 11 2.66 29.57 14.11
CA ARG A 11 3.75 28.63 13.77
C ARG A 11 3.76 27.37 14.64
N VAL A 12 3.31 27.43 15.90
CA VAL A 12 3.30 26.29 16.84
C VAL A 12 2.23 25.24 16.51
N ARG A 13 1.13 25.61 15.83
CA ARG A 13 0.03 24.66 15.51
C ARG A 13 0.29 23.75 14.30
N ARG A 14 1.37 23.99 13.53
CA ARG A 14 1.72 23.22 12.31
C ARG A 14 2.48 21.91 12.56
N GLY A 15 3.06 21.70 13.75
CA GLY A 15 3.87 20.51 14.05
C GLY A 15 3.07 19.22 14.35
N GLY A 16 1.80 19.34 14.79
CA GLY A 16 0.99 18.20 15.26
C GLY A 16 -0.01 17.63 14.24
N GLY A 17 -0.01 18.11 13.00
CA GLY A 17 -1.01 17.73 11.98
C GLY A 17 -0.71 16.40 11.29
N ARG A 18 0.55 16.13 10.95
CA ARG A 18 0.95 14.90 10.21
C ARG A 18 0.78 13.64 11.05
N ALA A 19 1.28 13.64 12.28
CA ALA A 19 1.14 12.50 13.20
C ALA A 19 -0.32 12.15 13.48
N ARG A 20 -1.20 13.15 13.62
CA ARG A 20 -2.63 12.96 13.84
C ARG A 20 -3.36 12.39 12.61
N LYS A 21 -2.96 12.82 11.41
CA LYS A 21 -3.46 12.28 10.14
C LYS A 21 -3.01 10.82 9.94
N LEU A 22 -1.74 10.52 10.19
CA LEU A 22 -1.19 9.16 10.13
C LEU A 22 -1.86 8.24 11.14
N ARG A 23 -2.10 8.73 12.37
CA ARG A 23 -2.84 7.99 13.39
C ARG A 23 -4.27 7.66 12.95
N GLY A 24 -4.97 8.61 12.31
CA GLY A 24 -6.31 8.37 11.77
C GLY A 24 -6.34 7.30 10.68
N LEU A 25 -5.32 7.26 9.81
CA LEU A 25 -5.16 6.19 8.80
C LEU A 25 -4.88 4.82 9.46
N ILE A 26 -4.00 4.79 10.45
CA ILE A 26 -3.70 3.57 11.20
C ILE A 26 -4.95 3.07 11.95
N GLU A 27 -5.72 3.95 12.56
CA GLU A 27 -6.98 3.60 13.22
C GLU A 27 -8.02 3.07 12.23
N LEU A 28 -8.08 3.61 11.00
CA LEU A 28 -8.95 3.12 9.92
C LEU A 28 -8.55 1.72 9.44
N LEU A 29 -7.25 1.42 9.37
CA LEU A 29 -6.74 0.10 8.95
C LEU A 29 -6.64 -0.91 10.09
N SER A 30 -6.70 -0.48 11.36
CA SER A 30 -6.57 -1.33 12.54
C SER A 30 -7.51 -2.55 12.60
N PRO A 31 -8.77 -2.49 12.10
CA PRO A 31 -9.64 -3.67 12.03
C PRO A 31 -9.12 -4.75 11.06
N TYR A 32 -8.31 -4.35 10.08
CA TYR A 32 -7.81 -5.18 8.99
C TYR A 32 -6.35 -5.63 9.18
N ARG A 33 -5.79 -5.48 10.39
CA ARG A 33 -4.36 -5.71 10.69
C ARG A 33 -3.82 -7.06 10.20
N TRP A 34 -4.61 -8.13 10.31
CA TRP A 34 -4.20 -9.47 9.87
C TRP A 34 -4.11 -9.58 8.35
N ARG A 35 -5.04 -8.93 7.63
CA ARG A 35 -5.04 -8.90 6.17
C ARG A 35 -3.92 -8.02 5.64
N VAL A 36 -3.62 -6.93 6.34
CA VAL A 36 -2.44 -6.10 6.07
C VAL A 36 -1.16 -6.91 6.29
N ALA A 37 -1.05 -7.70 7.36
CA ALA A 37 0.10 -8.56 7.58
C ALA A 37 0.26 -9.62 6.47
N THR A 38 -0.83 -10.28 6.05
CA THR A 38 -0.78 -11.23 4.92
C THR A 38 -0.45 -10.56 3.60
N MET A 39 -0.89 -9.31 3.39
CA MET A 39 -0.53 -8.51 2.22
C MET A 39 0.97 -8.22 2.17
N PHE A 40 1.56 -7.84 3.30
CA PHE A 40 3.02 -7.64 3.41
C PHE A 40 3.80 -8.94 3.22
N ALA A 41 3.30 -10.07 3.76
CA ALA A 41 3.92 -11.37 3.54
C ALA A 41 3.87 -11.78 2.05
N ALA A 42 2.72 -11.59 1.39
CA ALA A 42 2.58 -11.85 -0.04
C ALA A 42 3.49 -10.94 -0.87
N LEU A 43 3.65 -9.67 -0.49
CA LEU A 43 4.60 -8.75 -1.12
C LEU A 43 6.04 -9.25 -1.00
N LEU A 44 6.48 -9.67 0.18
CA LEU A 44 7.82 -10.20 0.41
C LEU A 44 8.08 -11.47 -0.42
N LEU A 45 7.11 -12.38 -0.47
CA LEU A 45 7.18 -13.60 -1.27
C LEU A 45 7.25 -13.28 -2.77
N ALA A 46 6.46 -12.31 -3.25
CA ALA A 46 6.50 -11.86 -4.63
C ALA A 46 7.85 -11.24 -4.96
N THR A 47 8.37 -10.34 -4.12
CA THR A 47 9.69 -9.74 -4.32
C THR A 47 10.80 -10.78 -4.34
N GLY A 48 10.84 -11.70 -3.37
CA GLY A 48 11.85 -12.77 -3.34
C GLY A 48 11.81 -13.66 -4.58
N SER A 49 10.60 -14.00 -5.04
CA SER A 49 10.40 -14.82 -6.25
C SER A 49 10.77 -14.06 -7.52
N ALA A 50 10.52 -12.75 -7.58
CA ALA A 50 10.90 -11.89 -8.70
C ALA A 50 12.43 -11.74 -8.84
N LEU A 51 13.16 -11.90 -7.74
CA LEU A 51 14.63 -11.83 -7.70
C LEU A 51 15.29 -13.17 -8.04
N ALA A 52 14.56 -14.30 -7.93
CA ALA A 52 15.09 -15.64 -8.17
C ALA A 52 15.67 -15.90 -9.59
N PRO A 53 15.14 -15.32 -10.69
CA PRO A 53 15.67 -15.57 -12.04
C PRO A 53 17.16 -15.28 -12.21
N ALA A 54 17.69 -14.21 -11.62
CA ALA A 54 19.09 -13.83 -11.76
C ALA A 54 20.08 -14.84 -11.14
N PRO A 55 19.99 -15.21 -9.85
CA PRO A 55 20.86 -16.23 -9.26
C PRO A 55 20.62 -17.63 -9.84
N LEU A 56 19.39 -17.98 -10.21
CA LEU A 56 19.10 -19.26 -10.87
C LEU A 56 19.72 -19.33 -12.27
N ALA A 57 19.68 -18.25 -13.05
CA ALA A 57 20.36 -18.18 -14.34
C ALA A 57 21.89 -18.33 -14.19
N LYS A 58 22.47 -17.71 -13.15
CA LYS A 58 23.89 -17.89 -12.83
C LYS A 58 24.21 -19.36 -12.53
N LEU A 59 23.44 -20.01 -11.66
CA LEU A 59 23.60 -21.43 -11.34
C LEU A 59 23.43 -22.33 -12.58
N ALA A 60 22.47 -22.01 -13.45
CA ALA A 60 22.26 -22.77 -14.69
C ALA A 60 23.49 -22.73 -15.60
N ILE A 61 24.17 -21.58 -15.69
CA ILE A 61 25.38 -21.41 -16.48
C ILE A 61 26.58 -22.11 -15.82
N ASP A 62 26.81 -21.84 -14.54
CA ASP A 62 28.00 -22.29 -13.81
C ASP A 62 27.97 -23.80 -13.53
N ASP A 63 26.84 -24.32 -13.05
CA ASP A 63 26.71 -25.72 -12.63
C ASP A 63 26.05 -26.62 -13.69
N GLY A 64 25.17 -26.07 -14.53
CA GLY A 64 24.54 -26.85 -15.60
C GLY A 64 25.42 -26.88 -16.85
N ILE A 65 25.58 -25.71 -17.50
CA ILE A 65 26.18 -25.61 -18.83
C ILE A 65 27.70 -25.86 -18.79
N GLN A 66 28.44 -25.16 -17.93
CA GLN A 66 29.91 -25.28 -17.89
C GLN A 66 30.39 -26.66 -17.44
N ARG A 67 29.66 -27.31 -16.52
CA ARG A 67 30.00 -28.64 -15.99
C ARG A 67 29.36 -29.79 -16.78
N HIS A 68 28.56 -29.47 -17.80
CA HIS A 68 27.77 -30.43 -18.58
C HIS A 68 26.90 -31.36 -17.71
N ASP A 69 26.42 -30.89 -16.56
CA ASP A 69 25.57 -31.64 -15.65
C ASP A 69 24.09 -31.35 -15.95
N VAL A 70 23.48 -32.25 -16.73
CA VAL A 70 22.06 -32.17 -17.11
C VAL A 70 21.13 -32.36 -15.91
N SER A 71 21.52 -33.11 -14.89
CA SER A 71 20.68 -33.33 -13.71
C SER A 71 20.61 -32.07 -12.85
N ALA A 72 21.73 -31.36 -12.69
CA ALA A 72 21.74 -30.07 -12.03
C ALA A 72 20.87 -29.05 -12.79
N LEU A 73 20.96 -29.04 -14.12
CA LEU A 73 20.15 -28.16 -14.97
C LEU A 73 18.65 -28.40 -14.82
N ASP A 74 18.20 -29.67 -14.78
CA ASP A 74 16.78 -30.02 -14.59
C ASP A 74 16.22 -29.48 -13.27
N TRP A 75 16.97 -29.60 -12.17
CA TRP A 75 16.59 -29.05 -10.86
C TRP A 75 16.51 -27.53 -10.87
N ILE A 76 17.44 -26.85 -11.56
CA ILE A 76 17.44 -25.40 -11.67
C ILE A 76 16.25 -24.90 -12.50
N VAL A 77 15.92 -25.58 -13.59
CA VAL A 77 14.72 -25.29 -14.40
C VAL A 77 13.45 -25.52 -13.59
N ALA A 78 13.37 -26.62 -12.82
CA ALA A 78 12.25 -26.87 -11.92
C ALA A 78 12.11 -25.77 -10.85
N ALA A 79 13.22 -25.34 -10.25
CA ALA A 79 13.23 -24.23 -9.29
C ALA A 79 12.81 -22.90 -9.95
N PHE A 80 13.20 -22.66 -11.20
CA PHE A 80 12.80 -21.49 -11.97
C PHE A 80 11.28 -21.47 -12.19
N LEU A 81 10.71 -22.58 -12.67
CA LEU A 81 9.27 -22.73 -12.88
C LEU A 81 8.49 -22.58 -11.56
N ALA A 82 9.00 -23.18 -10.47
CA ALA A 82 8.40 -23.03 -9.15
C ALA A 82 8.43 -21.56 -8.68
N SER A 83 9.55 -20.85 -8.89
CA SER A 83 9.65 -19.43 -8.54
C SER A 83 8.67 -18.56 -9.34
N ALA A 84 8.47 -18.84 -10.63
CA ALA A 84 7.50 -18.14 -11.46
C ALA A 84 6.06 -18.39 -10.99
N LEU A 85 5.73 -19.63 -10.60
CA LEU A 85 4.42 -19.97 -10.05
C LEU A 85 4.17 -19.26 -8.71
N VAL A 86 5.14 -19.28 -7.80
CA VAL A 86 5.07 -18.58 -6.51
C VAL A 86 4.93 -17.08 -6.74
N TYR A 87 5.69 -16.50 -7.68
CA TYR A 87 5.58 -15.09 -8.04
C TYR A 87 4.17 -14.72 -8.50
N GLY A 88 3.57 -15.51 -9.39
CA GLY A 88 2.21 -15.29 -9.87
C GLY A 88 1.16 -15.36 -8.76
N LEU A 89 1.22 -16.40 -7.92
CA LEU A 89 0.29 -16.58 -6.79
C LEU A 89 0.45 -15.48 -5.74
N ALA A 90 1.69 -15.13 -5.39
CA ALA A 90 1.98 -14.11 -4.40
C ALA A 90 1.54 -12.72 -4.89
N THR A 91 1.78 -12.41 -6.16
CA THR A 91 1.33 -11.15 -6.78
C THR A 91 -0.18 -11.07 -6.83
N TYR A 92 -0.86 -12.16 -7.23
CA TYR A 92 -2.32 -12.23 -7.21
C TYR A 92 -2.89 -12.01 -5.80
N ALA A 93 -2.35 -12.72 -4.81
CA ALA A 93 -2.76 -12.59 -3.41
C ALA A 93 -2.53 -11.16 -2.90
N GLN A 94 -1.38 -10.56 -3.20
CA GLN A 94 -1.07 -9.19 -2.83
C GLN A 94 -2.07 -8.21 -3.44
N THR A 95 -2.33 -8.31 -4.75
CA THR A 95 -3.23 -7.38 -5.46
C THR A 95 -4.66 -7.50 -4.93
N TYR A 96 -5.12 -8.73 -4.71
CA TYR A 96 -6.43 -8.99 -4.12
C TYR A 96 -6.55 -8.43 -2.70
N LEU A 97 -5.55 -8.65 -1.85
CA LEU A 97 -5.57 -8.18 -0.47
C LEU A 97 -5.49 -6.66 -0.36
N VAL A 98 -4.66 -6.00 -1.19
CA VAL A 98 -4.59 -4.54 -1.30
C VAL A 98 -5.97 -3.99 -1.65
N GLY A 99 -6.57 -4.49 -2.74
CA GLY A 99 -7.89 -4.03 -3.19
C GLY A 99 -8.97 -4.28 -2.14
N TRP A 100 -8.99 -5.47 -1.52
CA TRP A 100 -9.97 -5.80 -0.50
C TRP A 100 -9.85 -4.88 0.73
N VAL A 101 -8.64 -4.67 1.25
CA VAL A 101 -8.41 -3.80 2.42
C VAL A 101 -8.72 -2.35 2.10
N GLY A 102 -8.29 -1.86 0.94
CA GLY A 102 -8.57 -0.50 0.46
C GLY A 102 -10.08 -0.24 0.39
N GLN A 103 -10.82 -1.08 -0.34
CA GLN A 103 -12.27 -0.93 -0.49
C GLN A 103 -13.01 -1.01 0.84
N ARG A 104 -12.61 -1.91 1.75
CA ARG A 104 -13.27 -2.05 3.04
C ARG A 104 -12.99 -0.85 3.96
N ALA A 105 -11.75 -0.36 3.99
CA ALA A 105 -11.40 0.85 4.74
C ALA A 105 -12.17 2.08 4.22
N LEU A 106 -12.34 2.20 2.91
CA LEU A 106 -13.10 3.28 2.29
C LEU A 106 -14.59 3.18 2.59
N GLN A 107 -15.15 1.97 2.57
CA GLN A 107 -16.54 1.75 2.97
C GLN A 107 -16.78 2.25 4.40
N ASP A 108 -15.90 1.91 5.34
CA ASP A 108 -16.00 2.37 6.72
C ASP A 108 -15.87 3.90 6.82
N LEU A 109 -14.97 4.50 6.04
CA LEU A 109 -14.81 5.95 5.97
C LEU A 109 -16.09 6.62 5.45
N ARG A 110 -16.67 6.10 4.36
CA ARG A 110 -17.93 6.61 3.78
C ARG A 110 -19.06 6.54 4.79
N LEU A 111 -19.21 5.43 5.51
CA LEU A 111 -20.24 5.26 6.53
C LEU A 111 -20.06 6.26 7.68
N ARG A 112 -18.82 6.45 8.17
CA ARG A 112 -18.52 7.44 9.22
C ARG A 112 -18.84 8.86 8.76
N LEU A 113 -18.42 9.24 7.56
CA LEU A 113 -18.70 10.56 6.99
C LEU A 113 -20.19 10.78 6.80
N PHE A 114 -20.92 9.79 6.27
CA PHE A 114 -22.36 9.87 6.06
C PHE A 114 -23.13 9.99 7.39
N SER A 115 -22.75 9.23 8.42
CA SER A 115 -23.34 9.37 9.76
C SER A 115 -23.08 10.75 10.38
N HIS A 116 -21.88 11.29 10.18
CA HIS A 116 -21.52 12.60 10.71
C HIS A 116 -22.30 13.72 10.01
N LEU A 117 -22.48 13.61 8.68
CA LEU A 117 -23.30 14.54 7.93
C LEU A 117 -24.75 14.56 8.40
N GLN A 118 -25.37 13.39 8.60
CA GLN A 118 -26.77 13.33 9.05
C GLN A 118 -26.99 13.96 10.44
N ALA A 119 -25.97 13.96 11.30
CA ALA A 119 -26.04 14.57 12.63
C ALA A 119 -25.85 16.10 12.64
N LEU A 120 -25.45 16.70 11.50
CA LEU A 120 -25.24 18.14 11.42
C LEU A 120 -26.57 18.91 11.33
N SER A 121 -26.62 20.07 11.97
CA SER A 121 -27.83 20.90 11.99
C SER A 121 -28.14 21.49 10.61
N ILE A 122 -29.42 21.80 10.35
CA ILE A 122 -29.86 22.49 9.14
C ILE A 122 -29.12 23.82 8.92
N GLY A 123 -28.75 24.50 10.01
CA GLY A 123 -27.93 25.72 9.96
C GLY A 123 -26.51 25.53 9.42
N PHE A 124 -25.97 24.30 9.44
CA PHE A 124 -24.71 23.98 8.77
C PHE A 124 -24.89 23.95 7.25
N TYR A 125 -25.99 23.37 6.78
CA TYR A 125 -26.33 23.24 5.36
C TYR A 125 -26.80 24.55 4.71
N SER A 126 -27.25 25.53 5.50
CA SER A 126 -27.59 26.86 4.97
C SER A 126 -26.36 27.75 4.71
N ARG A 127 -25.19 27.42 5.30
CA ARG A 127 -23.93 28.18 5.14
C ARG A 127 -23.08 27.77 3.94
N GLY A 128 -23.40 26.65 3.27
CA GLY A 128 -22.66 26.16 2.11
C GLY A 128 -23.53 25.26 1.22
N ARG A 129 -23.22 25.22 -0.08
CA ARG A 129 -24.00 24.39 -1.04
C ARG A 129 -23.82 22.91 -0.70
N ALA A 130 -24.88 22.22 -0.30
CA ALA A 130 -24.86 20.79 0.05
C ALA A 130 -24.18 19.92 -1.04
N GLY A 131 -24.37 20.25 -2.31
CA GLY A 131 -23.70 19.56 -3.43
C GLY A 131 -22.17 19.64 -3.42
N VAL A 132 -21.58 20.72 -2.90
CA VAL A 132 -20.12 20.85 -2.74
C VAL A 132 -19.60 19.91 -1.65
N ILE A 133 -20.38 19.69 -0.59
CA ILE A 133 -20.02 18.79 0.51
C ILE A 133 -20.02 17.35 0.03
N ILE A 134 -21.07 16.94 -0.69
CA ILE A 134 -21.19 15.60 -1.27
C ILE A 134 -20.06 15.36 -2.29
N SER A 135 -19.83 16.31 -3.21
CA SER A 135 -18.77 16.18 -4.21
C SER A 135 -17.38 16.06 -3.58
N ARG A 136 -17.08 16.84 -2.55
CA ARG A 136 -15.80 16.72 -1.82
C ARG A 136 -15.66 15.36 -1.16
N ILE A 137 -16.69 14.85 -0.50
CA ILE A 137 -16.62 13.54 0.14
C ILE A 137 -16.40 12.43 -0.89
N THR A 138 -17.13 12.44 -2.00
CA THR A 138 -16.96 11.41 -3.03
C THR A 138 -15.57 11.48 -3.66
N ASN A 139 -15.17 12.66 -4.14
CA ASN A 139 -13.91 12.84 -4.85
C ASN A 139 -12.69 12.65 -3.94
N ASP A 140 -12.73 13.18 -2.70
CA ASP A 140 -11.60 13.05 -1.77
C ASP A 140 -11.46 11.60 -1.29
N VAL A 141 -12.58 10.88 -1.09
CA VAL A 141 -12.55 9.44 -0.73
C VAL A 141 -12.02 8.60 -1.89
N GLU A 142 -12.36 8.93 -3.12
CA GLU A 142 -11.84 8.22 -4.30
C GLU A 142 -10.35 8.51 -4.54
N ALA A 143 -9.91 9.76 -4.31
CA ALA A 143 -8.48 10.08 -4.31
C ALA A 143 -7.71 9.32 -3.20
N LEU A 144 -8.33 9.11 -2.04
CA LEU A 144 -7.75 8.27 -0.98
C LEU A 144 -7.69 6.79 -1.37
N ASP A 145 -8.65 6.29 -2.16
CA ASP A 145 -8.60 4.92 -2.71
C ASP A 145 -7.37 4.73 -3.58
N GLN A 146 -7.20 5.58 -4.59
CA GLN A 146 -6.08 5.52 -5.51
C GLN A 146 -4.73 5.65 -4.76
N LEU A 147 -4.67 6.54 -3.77
CA LEU A 147 -3.45 6.70 -2.97
C LEU A 147 -3.10 5.44 -2.16
N VAL A 148 -4.09 4.77 -1.58
CA VAL A 148 -3.87 3.59 -0.73
C VAL A 148 -3.64 2.34 -1.57
N SER A 149 -4.48 2.12 -2.58
CA SER A 149 -4.48 0.91 -3.41
C SER A 149 -3.29 0.90 -4.38
N ASP A 150 -2.97 2.03 -5.01
CA ASP A 150 -1.90 2.07 -6.01
C ASP A 150 -0.66 2.76 -5.48
N GLY A 151 -0.79 3.96 -4.92
CA GLY A 151 0.35 4.79 -4.53
C GLY A 151 1.23 4.15 -3.45
N ILE A 152 0.64 3.85 -2.29
CA ILE A 152 1.37 3.29 -1.15
C ILE A 152 1.87 1.88 -1.47
N ALA A 153 1.03 1.02 -2.05
CA ALA A 153 1.42 -0.34 -2.40
C ALA A 153 2.63 -0.36 -3.37
N THR A 154 2.58 0.47 -4.42
CA THR A 154 3.67 0.59 -5.40
C THR A 154 4.95 1.13 -4.77
N LEU A 155 4.85 2.10 -3.85
CA LEU A 155 6.03 2.64 -3.15
C LEU A 155 6.74 1.57 -2.31
N PHE A 156 5.98 0.78 -1.54
CA PHE A 156 6.54 -0.32 -0.76
C PHE A 156 7.16 -1.40 -1.66
N GLN A 157 6.44 -1.79 -2.72
CA GLN A 157 6.93 -2.78 -3.68
C GLN A 157 8.22 -2.33 -4.36
N SER A 158 8.24 -1.09 -4.87
CA SER A 158 9.40 -0.54 -5.57
C SER A 158 10.59 -0.38 -4.63
N GLY A 159 10.36 0.06 -3.39
CA GLY A 159 11.41 0.17 -2.38
C GLY A 159 12.01 -1.19 -2.01
N LEU A 160 11.18 -2.20 -1.79
CA LEU A 160 11.63 -3.57 -1.51
C LEU A 160 12.40 -4.17 -2.70
N MET A 161 11.88 -4.00 -3.92
CA MET A 161 12.56 -4.47 -5.13
C MET A 161 13.93 -3.80 -5.28
N LEU A 162 14.03 -2.49 -5.05
CA LEU A 162 15.30 -1.76 -5.14
C LEU A 162 16.31 -2.30 -4.13
N ILE A 163 15.90 -2.47 -2.86
CA ILE A 163 16.76 -3.05 -1.83
C ILE A 163 17.19 -4.46 -2.20
N GLY A 164 16.26 -5.29 -2.70
CA GLY A 164 16.53 -6.66 -3.10
C GLY A 164 17.50 -6.77 -4.27
N VAL A 165 17.37 -5.93 -5.29
CA VAL A 165 18.28 -5.89 -6.44
C VAL A 165 19.67 -5.40 -6.03
N VAL A 166 19.76 -4.36 -5.18
CA VAL A 166 21.06 -3.84 -4.70
C VAL A 166 21.79 -4.84 -3.80
N GLY A 167 21.05 -5.70 -3.10
CA GLY A 167 21.63 -6.74 -2.25
C GLY A 167 22.08 -8.01 -2.98
N LEU A 168 21.76 -8.15 -4.27
CA LEU A 168 22.10 -9.29 -5.14
C LEU A 168 23.46 -9.08 -5.81
#